data_AF-U2K8I0-F1
#
_entry.id   AF-U2K8I0-F1
#
_cell.length_a   1.000
_cell.length_b   1.000
_cell.length_c   1.000
_cell.angle_alpha   90.00
_cell.angle_beta   90.00
_cell.angle_gamma   90.00
#
_symmetry.space_group_name_H-M   'P 1'
#
loop_
_entity.id
_entity.type
_entity.pdbx_description
1 polymer ?
#
loop_
_entity_poly.entity_id
_entity_poly.type
_entity_poly.pdbx_seq_one_letter_code
_entity_poly.pdbx_strand_id
1 'polypeptide(L)' 'MQLVKKIIIALIVLIIIAALISLFFLNEAQRMIVGMGAGLGIINLLGLLYFVNKNGDGRSKPRA' A
#
# COMPACT_ATOMS: atom_id res chain seq x y z
N MET A 1 10.25 1.25 13.58
CA MET A 1 9.29 1.37 12.46
C MET A 1 9.75 0.73 11.14
N GLN A 2 11.01 0.31 10.97
CA GLN A 2 11.47 -0.29 9.70
C GLN A 2 10.71 -1.57 9.30
N LEU A 3 10.38 -2.45 10.26
CA LEU A 3 9.57 -3.64 9.98
C LEU A 3 8.17 -3.26 9.44
N VAL A 4 7.52 -2.28 10.05
CA VAL A 4 6.20 -1.77 9.61
C VAL A 4 6.27 -1.22 8.18
N LYS A 5 7.31 -0.44 7.86
CA LYS A 5 7.54 0.05 6.48
C LYS A 5 7.66 -1.11 5.49
N LYS A 6 8.43 -2.15 5.83
CA LYS A 6 8.58 -3.36 4.98
C LYS A 6 7.25 -4.10 4.79
N ILE A 7 6.45 -4.23 5.85
CA ILE A 7 5.12 -4.86 5.78
C ILE A 7 4.20 -4.07 4.85
N ILE A 8 4.13 -2.75 4.98
CA ILE A 8 3.28 -1.91 4.12
C ILE A 8 3.67 -2.06 2.64
N ILE A 9 4.97 -2.05 2.34
CA ILE A 9 5.47 -2.25 0.97
C ILE A 9 5.10 -3.65 0.45
N ALA A 10 5.26 -4.70 1.26
CA ALA A 10 4.88 -6.05 0.87
C ALA A 10 3.37 -6.17 0.57
N LEU A 11 2.52 -5.52 1.37
CA LEU A 11 1.06 -5.48 1.14
C LEU A 11 0.71 -4.77 -0.17
N ILE A 12 1.36 -3.65 -0.50
CA ILE A 12 1.16 -2.95 -1.78
C ILE A 12 1.50 -3.90 -2.94
N VAL A 13 2.63 -4.59 -2.88
CA VAL A 13 3.05 -5.54 -3.92
C VAL A 13 2.06 -6.69 -4.06
N LEU A 14 1.59 -7.25 -2.95
CA LEU A 14 0.59 -8.32 -2.96
C LEU A 14 -0.74 -7.87 -3.60
N ILE A 15 -1.21 -6.66 -3.29
CA ILE A 15 -2.43 -6.10 -3.89
C ILE A 15 -2.27 -5.94 -5.39
N ILE A 16 -1.13 -5.42 -5.86
CA ILE A 16 -0.85 -5.25 -7.30
C ILE A 16 -0.87 -6.61 -8.01
N ILE A 17 -0.14 -7.59 -7.48
CA ILE A 17 -0.08 -8.93 -8.08
C ILE A 17 -1.46 -9.58 -8.10
N ALA A 18 -2.18 -9.56 -6.98
CA ALA A 18 -3.52 -10.14 -6.88
C ALA A 18 -4.51 -9.47 -7.84
N ALA A 19 -4.48 -8.13 -7.93
CA ALA A 19 -5.33 -7.38 -8.86
C ALA A 19 -5.03 -7.80 -10.30
N LEU A 20 -3.76 -7.79 -10.73
CA LEU A 20 -3.36 -8.15 -12.10
C LEU A 20 -3.75 -9.60 -12.47
N ILE A 21 -3.50 -10.55 -11.59
CA ILE A 21 -3.87 -11.96 -11.82
C ILE A 21 -5.39 -12.10 -11.91
N SER A 22 -6.14 -11.40 -11.06
CA SER A 22 -7.60 -11.52 -11.04
C SER A 22 -8.25 -11.03 -12.34
N LEU A 23 -7.67 -10.04 -13.05
CA LEU A 23 -8.28 -9.46 -14.26
C LEU A 23 -8.61 -10.51 -15.34
N PHE A 24 -7.81 -11.57 -15.46
CA PHE A 24 -8.02 -12.66 -16.42
C PHE A 24 -9.31 -13.46 -16.16
N PHE A 25 -9.77 -13.51 -14.91
CA PHE A 25 -10.92 -14.33 -14.49
C PHE A 25 -12.21 -13.54 -14.31
N LEU A 26 -12.15 -12.21 -14.47
CA LEU A 26 -13.25 -11.31 -14.14
C LEU A 26 -13.93 -10.74 -15.38
N ASN A 27 -15.24 -10.51 -15.25
CA ASN A 27 -16.02 -9.77 -16.24
C ASN A 27 -15.80 -8.25 -16.11
N GLU A 28 -16.39 -7.46 -17.01
CA GLU A 28 -16.13 -6.03 -17.12
C GLU A 28 -16.51 -5.23 -15.85
N ALA A 29 -17.68 -5.50 -15.27
CA ALA A 29 -18.09 -4.87 -14.01
C ALA A 29 -17.17 -5.23 -12.85
N GLN A 30 -16.78 -6.51 -12.73
CA GLN A 30 -15.87 -6.96 -11.68
C GLN A 30 -14.47 -6.36 -11.84
N ARG A 31 -13.95 -6.24 -13.06
CA ARG A 31 -12.65 -5.59 -13.32
C ARG A 31 -12.66 -4.13 -12.87
N MET A 32 -13.76 -3.41 -13.11
CA MET A 32 -13.91 -2.03 -12.66
C MET A 32 -13.89 -1.94 -11.12
N ILE A 33 -14.63 -2.81 -10.44
CA ILE A 33 -14.68 -2.87 -8.96
C ILE A 33 -13.30 -3.21 -8.39
N VAL A 34 -12.62 -4.23 -8.93
CA VAL A 34 -11.28 -4.62 -8.49
C VAL A 34 -10.27 -3.52 -8.76
N GLY A 35 -10.34 -2.86 -9.91
CA GLY A 35 -9.49 -1.71 -10.24
C GLY A 35 -9.66 -0.57 -9.24
N MET A 36 -10.91 -0.19 -8.92
CA MET A 36 -11.20 0.82 -7.92
C MET A 36 -10.74 0.40 -6.52
N GLY A 37 -11.07 -0.81 -6.08
CA GLY A 37 -10.70 -1.32 -4.77
C GLY A 37 -9.19 -1.42 -4.58
N ALA A 38 -8.47 -1.95 -5.56
CA ALA A 38 -7.01 -2.01 -5.55
C ALA A 38 -6.39 -0.61 -5.56
N GLY A 39 -6.91 0.30 -6.39
CA GLY A 39 -6.43 1.68 -6.46
C GLY A 39 -6.58 2.42 -5.13
N LEU A 40 -7.77 2.38 -4.52
CA LEU A 40 -8.04 2.97 -3.22
C LEU A 40 -7.19 2.33 -2.11
N GLY A 41 -7.05 1.00 -2.12
CA GLY A 41 -6.20 0.27 -1.17
C GLY A 41 -4.73 0.69 -1.24
N ILE A 42 -4.18 0.81 -2.46
CA ILE A 42 -2.80 1.25 -2.67
C ILE A 42 -2.61 2.70 -2.20
N ILE A 43 -3.52 3.62 -2.55
CA ILE A 43 -3.45 5.03 -2.11
C ILE A 43 -3.42 5.11 -0.58
N ASN A 44 -4.26 4.32 0.09
CA ASN A 44 -4.35 4.33 1.55
C ASN A 44 -3.05 3.80 2.19
N LEU A 45 -2.50 2.71 1.66
CA LEU A 45 -1.21 2.16 2.12
C LEU A 45 -0.03 3.11 1.86
N LEU A 46 -0.03 3.85 0.74
CA LEU A 46 0.97 4.89 0.47
C LEU A 46 0.87 6.05 1.47
N GLY A 47 -0.35 6.48 1.81
CA GLY A 47 -0.58 7.47 2.85
C GLY A 47 -0.06 7.00 4.22
N LEU A 48 -0.31 5.74 4.57
CA LEU A 48 0.21 5.08 5.77
C LEU A 48 1.74 5.00 5.75
N LEU A 49 2.34 4.63 4.62
CA LEU A 49 3.79 4.58 4.46
C LEU A 49 4.42 5.97 4.64
N TYR A 50 3.82 7.01 4.07
CA TYR A 50 4.24 8.40 4.25
C TYR A 50 4.16 8.80 5.73
N PHE A 51 3.05 8.52 6.40
CA PHE A 51 2.87 8.81 7.83
C PHE A 51 3.91 8.10 8.70
N VAL A 52 4.15 6.81 8.47
CA VAL A 52 5.14 6.01 9.20
C VAL A 52 6.56 6.49 8.90
N ASN A 53 6.85 6.93 7.67
CA ASN A 53 8.14 7.53 7.33
C ASN A 53 8.35 8.85 8.08
N LYS A 54 7.36 9.74 8.07
CA LYS A 54 7.44 11.05 8.74
C LYS A 54 7.60 10.94 10.26
N ASN A 55 6.97 9.96 10.88
CA ASN A 55 6.96 9.80 12.34
C ASN A 55 7.99 8.76 12.86
N GLY A 56 8.52 7.90 11.99
CA GLY A 56 9.43 6.82 12.38
C GLY A 56 10.86 7.25 12.68
N ASP A 57 11.26 8.42 12.20
CA ASP A 57 12.61 8.96 12.38
C ASP A 57 12.65 9.99 13.55
N GLY A 58 11.50 10.25 14.20
CA GLY A 58 11.30 11.32 15.18
C GLY A 58 11.75 11.05 16.63
N ARG A 59 12.71 10.13 16.88
CA ARG A 59 13.16 9.84 18.27
C ARG A 59 14.67 9.68 18.48
N SER A 60 15.53 10.32 17.70
CA SER A 60 16.98 10.29 18.00
C SER A 60 17.83 11.40 17.35
N LYS A 61 17.36 12.66 17.32
CA LYS A 61 18.30 13.79 17.23
C LYS A 61 17.91 14.84 18.27
N PRO A 62 18.70 15.02 19.35
CA PRO A 62 18.62 16.24 20.14
C PRO A 62 18.86 17.39 19.15
N ARG A 63 17.99 18.41 19.18
CA ARG A 63 18.33 19.69 18.56
C ARG A 63 19.47 20.24 19.41
N ALA A 64 20.69 20.16 18.87
CA ALA A 64 21.85 20.90 19.38
C ALA A 64 21.70 22.38 19.01
#